data_AF-A0A7C1U1H0-F1
#
_entry.id   AF-A0A7C1U1H0-F1
#
_cell.length_a   1.000
_cell.length_b   1.000
_cell.length_c   1.000
_cell.angle_alpha   90.00
_cell.angle_beta   90.00
_cell.angle_gamma   90.00
#
_symmetry.space_group_name_H-M   'P 1'
#
loop_
_entity.id
_entity.type
_entity.pdbx_description
1 polymer ?
#
loop_
_entity_poly.entity_id
_entity_poly.type
_entity_poly.pdbx_seq_one_letter_code
_entity_poly.pdbx_strand_id
1 'polypeptide(L)'
;MKMMPSCREISEQASDYLDQDLSPWQRAAFRMHLLMCVYCRRHVKHLGFTVATLGKIASEEKARENDDIQQIIALIKRQQKESPEQKGGD
;
A
#
# COMPACT_ATOMS: atom_id res chain seq x y z
N MET A 1 -1.02 -7.64 29.71
CA MET A 1 -1.78 -6.70 28.87
C MET A 1 -1.52 -5.28 29.37
N LYS A 2 -0.57 -4.55 28.75
CA LYS A 2 -0.18 -3.21 29.22
C LYS A 2 -1.01 -2.18 28.45
N MET A 3 -1.90 -1.48 29.15
CA MET A 3 -2.94 -0.64 28.56
C MET A 3 -2.43 0.72 28.07
N MET A 4 -1.14 1.05 28.30
CA MET A 4 -0.52 2.28 27.83
C MET A 4 0.90 1.99 27.32
N PRO A 5 1.14 2.00 26.00
CA PRO A 5 2.46 1.80 25.43
C PRO A 5 3.34 3.02 25.69
N SER A 6 4.61 2.78 25.99
CA SER A 6 5.64 3.82 26.09
C SER A 6 6.05 4.33 24.71
N CYS A 7 6.65 5.52 24.63
CA CYS A 7 7.16 6.10 23.36
C CYS A 7 8.09 5.14 22.59
N ARG A 8 8.81 4.27 23.31
CA ARG A 8 9.69 3.25 22.75
C ARG A 8 8.90 2.11 22.11
N GLU A 9 7.90 1.58 22.81
CA GLU A 9 7.01 0.54 22.28
C GLU A 9 6.22 1.04 21.07
N ILE A 10 5.82 2.31 21.06
CA ILE A 10 5.21 2.98 19.89
C ILE A 10 6.15 2.94 18.67
N SER A 11 7.46 3.08 18.89
CA SER A 11 8.45 3.09 17.81
C SER A 11 8.81 1.67 17.35
N GLU A 12 8.88 0.71 18.28
CA GLU A 12 9.11 -0.70 17.97
C GLU A 12 7.91 -1.33 17.22
N GLN A 13 6.68 -1.00 17.64
CA GLN A 13 5.45 -1.47 16.98
C GLN A 13 5.07 -0.63 15.74
N ALA A 14 5.83 0.42 15.39
CA ALA A 14 5.52 1.26 14.25
C ALA A 14 5.65 0.48 12.92
N SER A 15 6.64 -0.40 12.82
CA SER A 15 6.81 -1.29 11.66
C SER A 15 5.64 -2.27 11.55
N ASP A 16 5.26 -2.95 12.64
CA ASP A 16 4.10 -3.84 12.66
C ASP A 16 2.77 -3.12 12.37
N TYR A 17 2.67 -1.83 12.76
CA TYR A 17 1.53 -0.98 12.39
C TYR A 17 1.46 -0.71 10.89
N LEU A 18 2.62 -0.52 10.25
CA LEU A 18 2.77 -0.32 8.80
C LEU A 18 2.50 -1.61 8.03
N ASP A 19 2.89 -2.77 8.57
CA ASP A 19 2.64 -4.10 8.00
C ASP A 19 1.21 -4.63 8.26
N GLN A 20 0.35 -3.84 8.90
CA GLN A 20 -1.04 -4.17 9.25
C GLN A 20 -1.25 -5.37 10.20
N ASP A 21 -0.20 -5.88 10.84
CA ASP A 21 -0.27 -7.06 11.72
C ASP A 21 -0.83 -6.74 13.12
N LEU A 22 -1.00 -5.45 13.46
CA LEU A 22 -1.51 -5.06 14.77
C LEU A 22 -3.02 -5.30 14.95
N SER A 23 -3.37 -5.88 16.10
CA SER A 23 -4.75 -6.05 16.55
C SER A 23 -5.49 -4.71 16.65
N PRO A 24 -6.82 -4.66 16.39
CA PRO A 24 -7.60 -3.42 16.40
C PRO A 24 -7.51 -2.65 17.72
N TRP A 25 -7.30 -3.35 18.84
CA TRP A 25 -7.08 -2.76 20.16
C TRP A 25 -5.76 -1.99 20.28
N GLN A 26 -4.67 -2.52 19.71
CA GLN A 26 -3.36 -1.86 19.70
C GLN A 26 -3.41 -0.57 18.86
N ARG A 27 -4.14 -0.57 17.74
CA ARG A 27 -4.37 0.65 16.94
C ARG A 27 -5.07 1.76 17.75
N ALA A 28 -6.04 1.40 18.58
CA ALA A 28 -6.75 2.36 19.43
C ALA A 28 -5.81 2.93 20.51
N ALA A 29 -5.04 2.09 21.20
CA ALA A 29 -4.06 2.52 22.19
C ALA A 29 -2.97 3.42 21.59
N PHE A 30 -2.49 3.10 20.39
CA PHE A 30 -1.53 3.90 19.63
C PHE A 30 -2.07 5.31 19.35
N ARG A 31 -3.31 5.41 18.81
CA ARG A 31 -3.97 6.70 18.55
C ARG A 31 -4.15 7.53 19.83
N MET A 32 -4.54 6.90 20.93
CA MET A 32 -4.67 7.58 22.23
C MET A 32 -3.33 8.12 22.73
N HIS A 33 -2.23 7.37 22.58
CA HIS A 33 -0.91 7.85 22.95
C HIS A 33 -0.46 9.04 22.09
N LEU A 34 -0.70 9.00 20.77
CA LEU A 34 -0.41 10.12 19.87
C LEU A 34 -1.22 11.39 20.17
N LEU A 35 -2.40 11.25 20.77
CA LEU A 35 -3.22 12.38 21.23
C LEU A 35 -2.62 13.04 22.48
N MET A 36 -1.98 12.25 23.36
CA MET A 36 -1.40 12.74 24.61
C MET A 36 0.09 13.12 24.51
N CYS A 37 0.84 12.55 23.56
CA CYS A 37 2.28 12.77 23.41
C CYS A 37 2.62 13.52 22.11
N VAL A 38 3.00 14.80 22.25
CA VAL A 38 3.36 15.69 21.12
C VAL A 38 4.62 15.22 20.39
N TYR A 39 5.58 14.62 21.09
CA TYR A 39 6.81 14.08 20.49
C TYR A 39 6.51 12.93 19.53
N CYS A 40 5.72 11.94 20.00
CA CYS A 40 5.29 10.82 19.17
C CYS A 40 4.44 11.30 17.99
N ARG A 41 3.54 12.27 18.21
CA ARG A 41 2.76 12.89 17.12
C ARG A 41 3.65 13.51 16.05
N ARG A 42 4.69 14.26 16.44
CA ARG A 42 5.61 14.89 15.49
C ARG A 42 6.39 13.83 14.71
N HIS A 43 6.90 12.82 15.39
CA HIS A 43 7.64 11.73 14.77
C HIS A 43 6.78 10.96 13.74
N VAL A 44 5.56 10.57 14.11
CA VAL A 44 4.64 9.87 13.21
C VAL A 44 4.21 10.76 12.04
N LYS A 45 4.07 12.07 12.22
CA LYS A 45 3.77 12.99 11.12
C LYS A 45 4.90 13.05 10.08
N HIS A 46 6.16 13.07 10.53
CA HIS A 46 7.31 13.01 9.63
C HIS A 46 7.37 11.67 8.88
N LEU A 47 7.21 10.55 9.59
CA LEU A 47 7.12 9.22 8.99
C LEU A 47 5.98 9.12 7.97
N GLY A 48 4.79 9.63 8.33
CA GLY A 48 3.61 9.65 7.46
C GLY A 48 3.82 10.44 6.17
N PHE A 49 4.62 11.50 6.19
CA PHE A 49 4.95 12.25 4.97
C PHE A 49 5.84 11.43 4.04
N THR A 50 6.86 10.76 4.57
CA THR A 50 7.74 9.86 3.81
C THR A 50 6.95 8.70 3.22
N VAL A 51 6.13 8.03 4.03
CA VAL A 51 5.27 6.92 3.60
C VAL A 51 4.23 7.37 2.58
N ALA A 52 3.61 8.54 2.75
CA ALA A 52 2.65 9.07 1.78
C ALA A 52 3.31 9.40 0.43
N THR A 53 4.54 9.91 0.45
CA THR A 53 5.30 10.21 -0.77
C THR A 53 5.69 8.93 -1.49
N LEU A 54 6.25 7.96 -0.77
CA LEU A 54 6.59 6.64 -1.33
C LEU A 54 5.33 5.90 -1.82
N GLY A 55 4.23 5.99 -1.08
CA GLY A 55 2.95 5.40 -1.44
C GLY A 55 2.35 6.00 -2.71
N LYS A 56 2.50 7.32 -2.92
CA LYS A 56 2.10 7.98 -4.18
C LYS A 56 2.91 7.44 -5.36
N ILE A 57 4.24 7.41 -5.24
CA ILE A 57 5.13 6.89 -6.29
C ILE A 57 4.77 5.44 -6.62
N ALA A 58 4.60 4.59 -5.60
CA ALA A 58 4.21 3.20 -5.79
C ALA A 58 2.81 3.06 -6.45
N SER A 59 1.86 3.92 -6.09
CA SER A 59 0.53 3.92 -6.71
C SER A 59 0.56 4.38 -8.17
N GLU A 60 1.41 5.36 -8.49
CA GLU A 60 1.60 5.86 -9.86
C GLU A 60 2.32 4.82 -10.73
N GLU A 61 3.33 4.14 -10.20
CA GLU A 61 4.02 3.03 -10.87
C GLU A 61 3.06 1.88 -11.14
N LYS A 62 2.27 1.46 -10.14
CA LYS A 62 1.27 0.40 -10.29
C LYS A 62 0.16 0.75 -11.28
N ALA A 63 -0.25 2.02 -11.33
CA ALA A 63 -1.21 2.50 -12.32
C ALA A 63 -0.63 2.44 -13.75
N ARG A 64 0.65 2.82 -13.91
CA ARG A 64 1.37 2.75 -15.18
C ARG A 64 1.54 1.30 -15.66
N GLU A 65 1.99 0.41 -14.78
CA GLU A 65 2.11 -1.03 -15.07
C GLU A 65 0.77 -1.62 -15.50
N ASN A 66 -0.33 -1.24 -14.84
CA ASN A 66 -1.66 -1.72 -15.23
C ASN A 66 -2.05 -1.24 -16.63
N ASP A 67 -1.77 0.03 -16.97
CA ASP A 67 -2.03 0.57 -18.31
C ASP A 67 -1.22 -0.15 -19.38
N ASP A 68 0.09 -0.37 -19.16
CA ASP A 68 0.97 -1.10 -20.07
C ASP A 68 0.45 -2.53 -20.33
N ILE A 69 0.02 -3.23 -19.28
CA ILE A 69 -0.60 -4.57 -19.40
C ILE A 69 -1.87 -4.51 -20.26
N GLN A 70 -2.74 -3.51 -20.05
CA GLN A 70 -3.96 -3.37 -20.86
C GLN A 70 -3.65 -3.09 -22.33
N GLN A 71 -2.62 -2.29 -22.61
CA GLN A 71 -2.16 -2.03 -23.97
C GLN A 71 -1.66 -3.30 -24.65
N ILE A 72 -0.83 -4.11 -23.96
CA ILE A 72 -0.34 -5.39 -24.48
C ILE A 72 -1.51 -6.35 -24.78
N ILE A 73 -2.47 -6.48 -23.85
CA ILE A 73 -3.68 -7.30 -24.05
C ILE A 73 -4.45 -6.84 -25.29
N ALA A 74 -4.58 -5.52 -25.50
CA ALA A 74 -5.27 -4.96 -26.66
C ALA A 74 -4.55 -5.30 -27.99
N LEU A 75 -3.21 -5.27 -28.01
CA LEU A 75 -2.42 -5.67 -29.17
C LEU A 75 -2.61 -7.15 -29.52
N ILE A 76 -2.52 -8.04 -28.51
CA ILE A 76 -2.72 -9.49 -28.71
C ILE A 76 -4.13 -9.77 -29.27
N LYS A 77 -5.16 -9.10 -28.75
CA LYS A 77 -6.54 -9.25 -29.25
C LYS A 77 -6.70 -8.80 -30.71
N ARG A 78 -5.96 -7.79 -31.17
CA ARG A 78 -5.97 -7.33 -32.57
C ARG A 78 -5.29 -8.35 -33.48
N GLN A 79 -4.12 -8.84 -33.09
CA GLN A 79 -3.41 -9.88 -33.85
C GLN A 79 -4.26 -11.15 -34.02
N GLN A 80 -5.04 -11.53 -33.00
CA GLN A 80 -5.97 -12.65 -33.12
C GLN A 80 -7.18 -12.35 -34.01
N LYS A 81 -7.63 -11.09 -34.11
CA LYS A 81 -8.72 -10.68 -35.00
C LYS A 81 -8.30 -10.53 -36.46
N GLU A 82 -7.05 -10.16 -36.72
CA GLU A 82 -6.46 -9.99 -38.06
C GLU A 82 -6.00 -11.33 -38.67
N SER A 83 -6.20 -12.44 -37.95
CA SER A 83 -6.03 -13.80 -38.46
C SER A 83 -7.37 -14.52 -38.73
N PRO A 84 -8.29 -14.02 -39.59
CA PRO A 84 -9.35 -14.86 -40.13
C PRO A 84 -8.85 -15.49 -41.44
N GLU A 85 -8.47 -16.77 -41.41
CA GLU A 85 -8.47 -17.75 -42.53
C GLU A 85 -7.42 -18.86 -42.34
N GLN A 86 -7.53 -19.61 -41.25
CA GLN A 86 -7.34 -21.06 -41.34
C GLN A 86 -8.59 -21.73 -40.77
N LYS A 87 -9.66 -21.67 -41.57
CA LYS A 87 -10.77 -22.60 -41.49
C LYS A 87 -10.80 -23.39 -42.80
N GLY A 88 -10.57 -24.69 -42.70
CA GLY A 88 -10.70 -25.70 -43.75
C GLY A 88 -9.86 -26.90 -43.32
N GLY A 89 -10.37 -28.11 -43.19
CA GLY A 89 -11.64 -28.72 -43.55
C GLY A 89 -11.47 -30.24 -43.36
N ASP A 90 -12.59 -30.92 -43.14
CA ASP A 90 -12.80 -32.39 -43.00
C ASP A 90 -12.22 -33.11 -41.77
#